data_AF-U1Q3L6-F1
#
_entry.id   AF-U1Q3L6-F1
#
_cell.length_a   1.000
_cell.length_b   1.000
_cell.length_c   1.000
_cell.angle_alpha   90.00
_cell.angle_beta   90.00
_cell.angle_gamma   90.00
#
_symmetry.space_group_name_H-M   'P 1'
#
loop_
_entity.id
_entity.type
_entity.pdbx_description
1 polymer ?
#
loop_
_entity_poly.entity_id
_entity_poly.type
_entity_poly.pdbx_seq_one_letter_code
_entity_poly.pdbx_strand_id
1 'polypeptide(L)'
;PRAAGSARACAGQPATSGRVGAAVGLEEARHLAARWAAKEAFVKAWSAALHGSPPVMGHVAWHEIEIVSDPWHRPAIALHGEAARAFAESVGRARIHVSLSHDGPMAAAQAIVEAA
;
A
#
# COMPACT_ATOMS: atom_id res chain seq x y z
N PRO A 1 50.63 -8.92 -37.75
CA PRO A 1 49.98 -7.89 -38.61
C PRO A 1 48.50 -7.78 -38.23
N ARG A 2 48.06 -6.57 -37.88
CA ARG A 2 46.73 -6.23 -37.36
C ARG A 2 45.63 -6.44 -38.40
N ALA A 3 44.47 -6.96 -37.99
CA ALA A 3 43.20 -6.72 -38.65
C ALA A 3 42.25 -6.08 -37.64
N ALA A 4 41.87 -4.84 -37.91
CA ALA A 4 41.07 -3.99 -37.05
C ALA A 4 39.57 -4.37 -37.14
N GLY A 5 38.94 -4.65 -36.00
CA GLY A 5 37.50 -4.69 -35.88
C GLY A 5 36.95 -3.26 -35.80
N SER A 6 36.14 -2.86 -36.77
CA SER A 6 35.41 -1.59 -36.75
C SER A 6 34.10 -1.77 -35.98
N ALA A 7 34.09 -1.37 -34.71
CA ALA A 7 32.86 -1.22 -33.95
C ALA A 7 32.24 0.14 -34.31
N ARG A 8 31.15 0.13 -35.07
CA ARG A 8 30.28 1.31 -35.20
C ARG A 8 29.63 1.58 -33.84
N ALA A 9 30.00 2.70 -33.23
CA ALA A 9 29.28 3.24 -32.10
C ALA A 9 27.88 3.70 -32.55
N CYS A 10 26.84 3.00 -32.10
CA CYS A 10 25.47 3.52 -32.10
C CYS A 10 25.36 4.58 -31.00
N ALA A 11 25.80 5.81 -31.30
CA ALA A 11 25.48 6.97 -30.47
C ALA A 11 24.01 7.36 -30.71
N GLY A 12 23.09 6.67 -30.02
CA GLY A 12 21.71 7.10 -29.88
C GLY A 12 21.64 8.27 -28.89
N GLN A 13 21.18 9.43 -29.34
CA GLN A 13 20.95 10.61 -28.51
C GLN A 13 19.94 10.29 -27.38
N PRO A 14 20.11 10.84 -26.16
CA PRO A 14 19.14 10.63 -25.11
C PRO A 14 17.89 11.49 -25.34
N ALA A 15 16.76 10.85 -25.63
CA ALA A 15 15.44 11.46 -25.50
C ALA A 15 15.16 11.72 -24.01
N THR A 16 15.43 12.94 -23.56
CA THR A 16 15.32 13.37 -22.15
C THR A 16 13.87 13.65 -21.72
N SER A 17 12.92 13.76 -22.64
CA SER A 17 11.53 14.07 -22.33
C SER A 17 10.69 12.89 -21.81
N GLY A 18 11.08 11.64 -22.10
CA GLY A 18 10.29 10.45 -21.74
C GLY A 18 10.55 9.89 -20.33
N ARG A 19 11.70 10.22 -19.72
CA ARG A 19 12.10 9.65 -18.42
C ARG A 19 11.37 10.28 -17.23
N VAL A 20 11.00 11.56 -17.34
CA VAL A 20 10.35 12.29 -16.23
C VAL A 20 8.93 11.78 -16.00
N GLY A 21 8.15 11.54 -17.07
CA GLY A 21 6.79 10.98 -16.96
C GLY A 21 6.77 9.57 -16.38
N ALA A 22 7.73 8.72 -16.76
CA ALA A 22 7.88 7.38 -16.20
C ALA A 22 8.26 7.42 -14.70
N ALA A 23 9.13 8.33 -14.30
CA ALA A 23 9.53 8.47 -12.89
C ALA A 23 8.38 8.96 -11.99
N VAL A 24 7.56 9.90 -12.47
CA VAL A 24 6.37 10.37 -11.74
C VAL A 24 5.36 9.24 -11.53
N GLY A 25 5.11 8.43 -12.57
CA GLY A 25 4.21 7.27 -12.46
C GLY A 25 4.72 6.18 -11.51
N LEU A 26 6.03 5.98 -11.43
CA LEU A 26 6.63 5.02 -10.49
C LEU A 26 6.50 5.48 -9.04
N GLU A 27 6.66 6.78 -8.78
CA GLU A 27 6.50 7.32 -7.43
C GLU A 27 5.04 7.21 -6.99
N GLU A 28 4.09 7.61 -7.82
CA GLU A 28 2.66 7.46 -7.53
C GLU A 28 2.28 5.99 -7.29
N ALA A 29 2.81 5.07 -8.09
CA ALA A 29 2.62 3.63 -7.90
C ALA A 29 3.16 3.14 -6.54
N ARG A 30 4.28 3.67 -6.04
CA ARG A 30 4.82 3.33 -4.71
C ARG A 30 3.90 3.80 -3.59
N HIS A 31 3.40 5.04 -3.67
CA HIS A 31 2.45 5.57 -2.68
C HIS A 31 1.16 4.74 -2.65
N LEU A 32 0.65 4.35 -3.82
CA LEU A 32 -0.52 3.48 -3.93
C LEU A 32 -0.22 2.07 -3.38
N ALA A 33 0.95 1.51 -3.67
CA ALA A 33 1.36 0.21 -3.13
C ALA A 33 1.45 0.22 -1.60
N ALA A 34 1.97 1.29 -0.99
CA ALA A 34 2.02 1.45 0.46
C ALA A 34 0.62 1.54 1.08
N ARG A 35 -0.30 2.28 0.46
CA ARG A 35 -1.70 2.36 0.91
C ARG A 35 -2.41 1.02 0.76
N TRP A 36 -2.16 0.28 -0.32
CA TRP A 36 -2.68 -1.05 -0.52
C TRP A 36 -2.19 -2.02 0.56
N ALA A 37 -0.88 -2.03 0.83
CA ALA A 37 -0.29 -2.83 1.89
C ALA A 37 -0.93 -2.55 3.25
N ALA A 38 -1.22 -1.28 3.56
CA ALA A 38 -1.89 -0.89 4.80
C ALA A 38 -3.33 -1.41 4.90
N LYS A 39 -4.12 -1.35 3.81
CA LYS A 39 -5.48 -1.92 3.78
C LYS A 39 -5.45 -3.43 4.01
N GLU A 40 -4.56 -4.13 3.31
CA GLU A 40 -4.36 -5.57 3.47
C GLU A 40 -3.92 -5.95 4.89
N ALA A 41 -2.97 -5.21 5.47
CA ALA A 41 -2.50 -5.43 6.83
C ALA A 41 -3.64 -5.27 7.85
N PHE A 42 -4.51 -4.27 7.68
CA PHE A 42 -5.68 -4.08 8.52
C PHE A 42 -6.68 -5.24 8.42
N VAL A 43 -7.06 -5.66 7.21
CA VAL A 43 -7.97 -6.80 7.01
C VAL A 43 -7.42 -8.07 7.66
N LYS A 44 -6.11 -8.30 7.55
CA LYS A 44 -5.43 -9.43 8.21
C LYS A 44 -5.46 -9.30 9.73
N ALA A 45 -5.20 -8.12 10.28
CA ALA A 45 -5.26 -7.88 11.72
C ALA A 45 -6.67 -8.07 12.28
N TRP A 46 -7.70 -7.58 11.57
CA TRP A 46 -9.09 -7.80 11.93
C TRP A 46 -9.48 -9.27 11.88
N SER A 47 -9.14 -9.98 10.80
CA SER A 47 -9.38 -11.43 10.70
C SER A 47 -8.67 -12.21 11.81
N ALA A 48 -7.42 -11.83 12.14
CA ALA A 48 -6.68 -12.44 13.24
C ALA A 48 -7.31 -12.17 14.62
N ALA A 49 -7.92 -11.01 14.83
CA ALA A 49 -8.65 -10.70 16.07
C ALA A 49 -9.86 -11.63 16.28
N LEU A 50 -10.38 -12.24 15.22
CA LEU A 50 -11.52 -13.16 15.23
C LEU A 50 -11.11 -14.62 15.00
N HIS A 51 -9.84 -14.96 15.27
CA HIS A 51 -9.33 -16.31 15.06
C HIS A 51 -10.23 -17.37 15.75
N GLY A 52 -10.63 -18.38 14.99
CA GLY A 52 -11.57 -19.42 15.44
C GLY A 52 -13.05 -19.13 15.13
N SER A 53 -13.37 -17.94 14.61
CA SER A 53 -14.71 -17.59 14.12
C SER A 53 -14.77 -17.56 12.59
N PRO A 54 -15.95 -17.74 11.97
CA PRO A 54 -16.10 -17.54 10.54
C PRO A 54 -15.84 -16.08 10.14
N PRO A 55 -15.47 -15.82 8.87
CA PRO A 55 -15.29 -14.46 8.36
C PRO A 55 -16.56 -13.61 8.52
N VAL A 56 -16.40 -12.37 8.96
CA VAL A 56 -17.51 -11.42 9.18
C VAL A 56 -18.14 -10.99 7.86
N MET A 57 -17.33 -10.84 6.80
CA MET A 57 -17.76 -10.35 5.50
C MET A 57 -17.28 -11.30 4.40
N GLY A 58 -18.14 -11.54 3.40
CA GLY A 58 -17.82 -12.38 2.24
C GLY A 58 -16.95 -11.68 1.18
N HIS A 59 -17.01 -10.36 1.09
CA HIS A 59 -16.18 -9.54 0.19
C HIS A 59 -15.77 -8.25 0.89
N VAL A 60 -14.52 -7.83 0.73
CA VAL A 60 -14.00 -6.59 1.33
C VAL A 60 -14.26 -5.41 0.39
N ALA A 61 -15.12 -4.48 0.81
CA ALA A 61 -15.31 -3.21 0.11
C ALA A 61 -14.11 -2.28 0.34
N TRP A 62 -13.04 -2.42 -0.46
CA TRP A 62 -11.77 -1.71 -0.26
C TRP A 62 -11.86 -0.18 -0.20
N HIS A 63 -12.89 0.41 -0.81
CA HIS A 63 -13.11 1.86 -0.78
C HIS A 63 -13.61 2.35 0.59
N GLU A 64 -14.20 1.46 1.41
CA GLU A 64 -14.64 1.77 2.77
C GLU A 64 -13.51 1.71 3.80
N ILE A 65 -12.34 1.18 3.42
CA ILE A 65 -11.12 1.21 4.24
C ILE A 65 -10.22 2.30 3.68
N GLU A 66 -10.20 3.46 4.32
CA GLU A 66 -9.43 4.62 3.87
C GLU A 66 -8.16 4.79 4.69
N ILE A 67 -7.03 4.98 4.00
CA ILE A 67 -5.78 5.41 4.63
C ILE A 67 -5.75 6.93 4.59
N VAL A 68 -5.94 7.55 5.75
CA VAL A 68 -5.89 9.00 5.92
C VAL A 68 -4.53 9.40 6.48
N SER A 69 -4.13 10.64 6.22
CA SER A 69 -2.91 11.21 6.79
C SER A 69 -3.24 12.53 7.46
N ASP A 70 -2.65 12.77 8.62
CA ASP A 70 -2.71 14.07 9.26
C ASP A 70 -1.82 15.11 8.52
N PRO A 71 -1.87 16.40 8.89
CA PRO A 71 -1.00 17.43 8.31
C PRO A 71 0.50 17.20 8.47
N TRP A 72 0.91 16.24 9.31
CA TRP A 72 2.30 15.84 9.55
C TRP A 72 2.63 14.47 8.95
N HIS A 73 1.80 13.98 8.02
CA HIS A 73 1.95 12.70 7.33
C HIS A 73 1.90 11.45 8.21
N ARG A 74 1.30 11.53 9.40
CA ARG A 74 1.04 10.35 10.23
C ARG A 74 -0.16 9.59 9.68
N PRO A 75 -0.03 8.29 9.38
CA PRO A 75 -1.11 7.53 8.82
C PRO A 75 -2.12 7.08 9.88
N ALA A 76 -3.39 7.04 9.51
CA ALA A 76 -4.46 6.42 10.27
C ALA A 76 -5.45 5.71 9.32
N ILE A 77 -6.32 4.87 9.90
CA ILE A 77 -7.37 4.16 9.15
C ILE A 77 -8.71 4.77 9.52
N ALA A 78 -9.45 5.22 8.51
CA ALA A 78 -10.85 5.58 8.62
C ALA A 78 -11.70 4.48 7.97
N LEU A 79 -12.67 3.95 8.73
CA LEU A 79 -13.63 2.98 8.22
C LEU A 79 -14.95 3.68 7.93
N HIS A 80 -15.58 3.27 6.84
CA HIS A 80 -16.85 3.81 6.38
C HIS A 80 -17.89 2.70 6.20
N GLY A 81 -19.15 3.10 6.01
CA GLY A 81 -20.22 2.23 5.52
C GLY A 81 -20.35 0.89 6.25
N GLU A 82 -20.37 -0.20 5.48
CA GLU A 82 -20.58 -1.54 6.00
C GLU A 82 -19.36 -2.06 6.76
N ALA A 83 -18.14 -1.79 6.29
CA ALA A 83 -16.89 -2.16 6.95
C ALA A 83 -16.79 -1.58 8.37
N ALA A 84 -17.18 -0.31 8.57
CA ALA A 84 -17.20 0.31 9.89
C ALA A 84 -18.17 -0.39 10.85
N ARG A 85 -19.37 -0.70 10.37
CA ARG A 85 -20.42 -1.39 11.14
C ARG A 85 -19.99 -2.81 11.51
N ALA A 86 -19.53 -3.57 10.52
CA ALA A 86 -19.07 -4.95 10.71
C ALA A 86 -17.87 -5.02 11.66
N PHE A 87 -16.92 -4.09 11.58
CA PHE A 87 -15.78 -4.03 12.50
C PHE A 87 -16.24 -3.78 13.94
N ALA A 88 -17.14 -2.80 14.15
CA ALA A 88 -17.67 -2.48 15.46
C ALA A 88 -18.51 -3.63 16.06
N GLU A 89 -19.32 -4.30 15.25
CA GLU A 89 -20.16 -5.43 15.68
C GLU A 89 -19.34 -6.68 16.02
N SER A 90 -18.22 -6.91 15.32
CA SER A 90 -17.41 -8.12 15.48
C SER A 90 -16.31 -8.00 16.54
N VAL A 91 -15.57 -6.89 16.56
CA VAL A 91 -14.43 -6.68 17.47
C VAL A 91 -14.84 -5.87 18.70
N GLY A 92 -15.91 -5.07 18.61
CA GLY A 92 -16.31 -4.15 19.67
C GLY A 92 -15.46 -2.88 19.68
N ARG A 93 -15.19 -2.34 20.87
CA ARG A 93 -14.40 -1.12 21.05
C ARG A 93 -12.92 -1.45 20.88
N ALA A 94 -12.30 -0.96 19.81
CA ALA A 94 -10.89 -1.16 19.55
C ALA A 94 -10.22 0.10 19.01
N ARG A 95 -8.90 0.20 19.21
CA ARG A 95 -8.02 1.19 18.57
C ARG A 95 -7.27 0.53 17.42
N ILE A 96 -7.13 1.26 16.33
CA ILE A 96 -6.39 0.81 15.15
C ILE A 96 -5.12 1.64 15.03
N HIS A 97 -3.97 0.97 15.07
CA HIS A 97 -2.67 1.58 14.81
C HIS A 97 -2.16 1.08 13.46
N VAL A 98 -1.55 1.96 12.66
CA VAL A 98 -1.00 1.59 11.35
C VAL A 98 0.36 2.24 11.13
N SER A 99 1.26 1.50 10.50
CA SER A 99 2.53 2.00 9.98
C SER A 99 2.73 1.44 8.58
N LEU A 100 3.27 2.25 7.67
CA LEU A 100 3.57 1.87 6.29
C LEU A 100 4.96 2.36 5.90
N SER A 101 5.66 1.55 5.13
CA SER A 101 6.98 1.85 4.58
C SER A 101 7.05 1.33 3.15
N HIS A 102 7.77 2.04 2.29
CA HIS A 102 8.09 1.58 0.96
C HIS A 102 9.54 1.93 0.62
N ASP A 103 10.21 1.02 -0.06
CA ASP A 103 11.55 1.24 -0.58
C ASP A 103 11.75 0.47 -1.89
N GLY A 104 12.37 1.13 -2.87
CA GLY A 104 12.58 0.56 -4.19
C GLY A 104 11.29 -0.01 -4.81
N PRO A 105 11.21 -1.33 -5.05
CA PRO A 105 10.03 -2.01 -5.60
C PRO A 105 9.08 -2.59 -4.53
N MET A 106 9.37 -2.41 -3.23
CA MET A 106 8.64 -3.05 -2.14
C MET A 106 7.82 -2.06 -1.32
N ALA A 107 6.65 -2.51 -0.87
CA ALA A 107 5.83 -1.82 0.10
C ALA A 107 5.40 -2.80 1.20
N ALA A 108 5.44 -2.35 2.45
CA ALA A 108 5.05 -3.12 3.61
C ALA A 108 4.25 -2.24 4.57
N ALA A 109 3.35 -2.87 5.32
CA ALA A 109 2.61 -2.19 6.38
C ALA A 109 2.33 -3.14 7.53
N GLN A 110 2.15 -2.56 8.71
CA GLN A 110 1.75 -3.24 9.91
C GLN A 110 0.51 -2.54 10.48
N ALA A 111 -0.48 -3.34 10.87
CA ALA A 111 -1.68 -2.87 11.52
C ALA A 111 -1.87 -3.61 12.85
N ILE A 112 -2.28 -2.89 13.88
CA ILE A 112 -2.60 -3.44 15.20
C ILE A 112 -4.03 -3.07 15.52
N VAL A 113 -4.83 -4.08 15.86
CA VAL A 113 -6.17 -3.92 16.42
C VAL A 113 -6.04 -4.18 17.92
N GLU A 114 -6.07 -3.11 18.70
CA GLU A 114 -5.95 -3.14 20.16
C GLU A 114 -7.35 -3.07 20.78
N ALA A 115 -7.76 -4.13 21.47
CA ALA A 115 -9.01 -4.13 22.23
C ALA A 115 -8.94 -3.10 23.38
N ALA A 116 -10.04 -2.38 23.59
CA ALA A 116 -10.14 -1.34 24.63
C ALA A 116 -10.39 -1.88 26.03
#